data_AF-A0A813R5I0-F1
#
_entry.id   AF-A0A813R5I0-F1
#
_cell.length_a   1.000
_cell.length_b   1.000
_cell.length_c   1.000
_cell.angle_alpha   90.00
_cell.angle_beta   90.00
_cell.angle_gamma   90.00
#
_symmetry.space_group_name_H-M   'P 1'
#
loop_
_entity.id
_entity.type
_entity.pdbx_description
1 polymer ?
#
loop_
_entity_poly.entity_id
_entity_poly.type
_entity_poly.pdbx_seq_one_letter_code
_entity_poly.pdbx_strand_id
1 'polypeptide(L)'
;MLCVLLNCIFFQAVANLENERFTTESHEDLILQKQLLRPNFQYYKQLINNVLSTVAEITVAQPTMVDHCRQYFSYYKTDFIYIKKFAKTYTPAQAVYWYTKDCFIHRSINAVLRTGNIEEYYLLRFYISGLSKQLYQFKYQQQGDILISNTPTILYRGLRQSEADLKILQSLVGRVILTKGFMSTSHYKNIALCYAGASDPQSLQSQALLLEIYVNMRDPDIIAADIAHLSNFPEELEVLFDFGCHFRIESMTYDLSDSVWHCRLVAISNKSQMI
;
A
#
# COMPACT_ATOMS: atom_id res chain seq x y z
N MET A 1 -19.11 1.68 -10.92
CA MET A 1 -19.76 1.51 -9.60
C MET A 1 -18.72 1.96 -8.58
N LEU A 2 -19.02 3.05 -7.86
CA LEU A 2 -18.05 3.90 -7.17
C LEU A 2 -17.26 3.15 -6.09
N CYS A 3 -15.94 3.05 -6.26
CA CYS A 3 -14.99 2.95 -5.16
C CYS A 3 -14.15 4.24 -5.10
N VAL A 4 -14.84 5.38 -5.07
CA VAL A 4 -14.25 6.65 -4.63
C VAL A 4 -14.32 6.62 -3.13
N LEU A 5 -13.22 6.31 -2.44
CA LEU A 5 -12.84 6.74 -1.07
C LEU A 5 -11.71 5.87 -0.51
N LEU A 6 -10.46 6.32 -0.72
CA LEU A 6 -9.39 6.45 0.29
C LEU A 6 -8.09 6.86 -0.43
N ASN A 7 -8.13 8.08 -0.95
CA ASN A 7 -7.00 8.77 -1.56
C ASN A 7 -6.14 9.39 -0.47
N CYS A 8 -5.08 8.70 -0.06
CA CYS A 8 -3.82 9.30 0.36
C CYS A 8 -2.71 8.25 0.22
N ILE A 9 -1.72 8.51 -0.63
CA ILE A 9 -0.45 7.80 -0.53
C ILE A 9 0.27 8.29 0.73
N PHE A 10 0.67 7.36 1.59
CA PHE A 10 1.62 7.65 2.66
C PHE A 10 2.91 6.92 2.34
N PHE A 11 3.69 7.54 1.48
CA PHE A 11 5.11 7.26 1.37
C PHE A 11 5.82 7.94 2.54
N GLN A 12 6.57 7.18 3.33
CA GLN A 12 7.52 7.76 4.29
C GLN A 12 8.91 7.60 3.69
N ALA A 13 9.70 8.68 3.61
CA ALA A 13 11.06 8.54 3.11
C ALA A 13 11.94 7.82 4.13
N VAL A 14 12.87 7.01 3.63
CA VAL A 14 13.89 6.34 4.44
C VAL A 14 15.07 7.30 4.57
N ALA A 15 15.41 7.70 5.79
CA ALA A 15 16.63 8.45 6.04
C ALA A 15 17.85 7.52 5.85
N ASN A 16 18.75 7.85 4.93
CA ASN A 16 20.09 7.27 4.91
C ASN A 16 20.85 7.83 6.11
N LEU A 17 21.09 7.01 7.13
CA LEU A 17 21.91 7.37 8.29
C LEU A 17 23.40 7.25 7.91
N GLU A 18 23.88 8.13 7.04
CA GLU A 18 25.32 8.31 6.86
C GLU A 18 25.68 9.80 6.93
N ASN A 19 26.30 10.16 8.06
CA ASN A 19 27.15 11.34 8.30
C ASN A 19 26.74 12.66 7.62
N GLU A 20 25.81 13.41 8.22
CA GLU A 20 25.79 14.86 8.03
C GLU A 20 25.68 15.61 9.36
N ARG A 21 26.65 16.53 9.56
CA ARG A 21 26.78 17.38 10.73
C ARG A 21 25.65 18.41 10.69
N PHE A 22 24.90 18.51 11.78
CA PHE A 22 23.83 19.49 11.97
C PHE A 22 24.35 20.92 11.82
N THR A 23 23.78 21.66 10.87
CA THR A 23 23.80 23.13 10.86
C THR A 23 22.38 23.65 10.65
N THR A 24 21.90 24.38 11.66
CA THR A 24 20.72 25.29 11.72
C THR A 24 19.66 25.12 10.63
N GLU A 25 18.61 24.36 10.94
CA GLU A 25 17.51 23.98 10.03
C GLU A 25 16.43 25.05 9.87
N SER A 26 15.95 25.20 8.64
CA SER A 26 14.83 26.06 8.26
C SER A 26 13.48 25.47 8.68
N HIS A 27 12.41 26.27 8.68
CA HIS A 27 11.06 25.79 9.05
C HIS A 27 10.54 24.70 8.10
N GLU A 28 10.99 24.70 6.84
CA GLU A 28 10.69 23.65 5.86
C GLU A 28 11.41 22.35 6.20
N ASP A 29 12.68 22.41 6.62
CA ASP A 29 13.42 21.24 7.10
C ASP A 29 12.77 20.64 8.35
N LEU A 30 12.21 21.47 9.24
CA LEU A 30 11.50 21.01 10.43
C LEU A 30 10.15 20.34 10.09
N ILE A 31 9.47 20.77 9.02
CA ILE A 31 8.23 20.14 8.53
C ILE A 31 8.56 18.82 7.83
N LEU A 32 9.61 18.80 7.01
CA LEU A 32 10.12 17.60 6.35
C LEU A 32 10.57 16.58 7.40
N GLN A 33 11.36 17.01 8.39
CA GLN A 33 11.73 16.21 9.54
C GLN A 33 10.50 15.72 10.30
N LYS A 34 9.50 16.55 10.63
CA LYS A 34 8.30 16.09 11.35
C LYS A 34 7.47 15.07 10.54
N GLN A 35 7.47 15.14 9.22
CA GLN A 35 6.80 14.17 8.36
C GLN A 35 7.62 12.87 8.18
N LEU A 36 8.95 12.97 8.16
CA LEU A 36 9.90 11.87 8.09
C LEU A 36 10.10 11.16 9.44
N LEU A 37 9.96 11.88 10.55
CA LEU A 37 10.15 11.46 11.94
C LEU A 37 8.84 11.05 12.63
N ARG A 38 7.96 10.32 11.95
CA ARG A 38 7.14 9.34 12.68
C ARG A 38 8.08 8.23 13.16
N PRO A 39 7.90 7.69 14.39
CA PRO A 39 8.88 6.84 15.07
C PRO A 39 9.51 5.85 14.09
N ASN A 40 10.85 5.90 14.02
CA ASN A 40 11.72 5.24 13.06
C ASN A 40 11.03 4.03 12.42
N PHE A 41 10.57 4.12 11.17
CA PHE A 41 9.71 3.08 10.58
C PHE A 41 10.37 1.69 10.60
N GLN A 42 11.70 1.61 10.69
CA GLN A 42 12.41 0.37 10.97
C GLN A 42 12.05 -0.24 12.34
N TYR A 43 11.92 0.59 13.38
CA TYR A 43 11.37 0.20 14.69
C TYR A 43 9.90 -0.18 14.57
N TYR A 44 9.10 0.56 13.80
CA TYR A 44 7.70 0.19 13.55
C TYR A 44 7.58 -1.15 12.79
N LYS A 45 8.45 -1.40 11.80
CA LYS A 45 8.54 -2.67 11.05
C LYS A 45 9.04 -3.82 11.92
N GLN A 46 10.02 -3.58 12.80
CA GLN A 46 10.43 -4.57 13.79
C GLN A 46 9.32 -4.88 14.79
N LEU A 47 8.62 -3.85 15.30
CA LEU A 47 7.47 -4.02 16.17
C LEU A 47 6.35 -4.77 15.47
N ILE A 48 6.05 -4.42 14.22
CA ILE A 48 5.13 -5.16 13.36
C ILE A 48 5.58 -6.60 13.21
N ASN A 49 6.83 -6.86 12.83
CA ASN A 49 7.32 -8.22 12.64
C ASN A 49 7.24 -9.05 13.93
N ASN A 50 7.48 -8.42 15.09
CA ASN A 50 7.30 -9.02 16.40
C ASN A 50 5.82 -9.30 16.71
N VAL A 51 4.92 -8.38 16.36
CA VAL A 51 3.47 -8.58 16.51
C VAL A 51 2.96 -9.66 15.57
N LEU A 52 3.40 -9.69 14.31
CA LEU A 52 3.04 -10.70 13.33
C LEU A 52 3.62 -12.09 13.68
N SER A 53 4.77 -12.14 14.37
CA SER A 53 5.35 -13.39 14.87
C SER A 53 4.67 -13.91 16.15
N THR A 54 3.92 -13.07 16.87
CA THR A 54 2.99 -13.53 17.93
C THR A 54 1.74 -14.16 17.32
N VAL A 55 1.87 -15.41 16.88
CA VAL A 55 0.75 -16.19 16.36
C VAL A 55 -0.12 -16.65 17.54
N ALA A 56 -1.14 -15.86 17.87
CA ALA A 56 -2.32 -16.43 18.51
C ALA A 56 -2.97 -17.39 17.52
N GLU A 57 -3.44 -18.55 17.99
CA GLU A 57 -4.15 -19.49 17.13
C GLU A 57 -5.31 -18.79 16.42
N ILE A 58 -5.57 -19.15 15.15
CA ILE A 58 -6.66 -18.60 14.34
C ILE A 58 -8.02 -18.68 15.07
N THR A 59 -8.21 -19.75 15.86
CA THR A 59 -9.37 -20.02 16.71
C THR A 59 -9.62 -18.95 17.76
N VAL A 60 -8.58 -18.22 18.18
CA VAL A 60 -8.66 -17.10 19.13
C VAL A 60 -8.62 -15.76 18.40
N ALA A 61 -7.69 -15.59 17.47
CA ALA A 61 -7.44 -14.29 16.85
C ALA A 61 -8.58 -13.84 15.92
N GLN A 62 -9.18 -14.75 15.14
CA GLN A 62 -10.26 -14.39 14.22
C GLN A 62 -11.52 -13.93 14.97
N PRO A 63 -12.04 -14.64 16.00
CA PRO A 63 -13.18 -14.14 16.77
C PRO A 63 -12.93 -12.77 17.41
N THR A 64 -11.76 -12.56 18.02
CA THR A 64 -11.39 -11.26 18.62
C THR A 64 -11.42 -10.13 17.59
N MET A 65 -10.84 -10.36 16.41
CA MET A 65 -10.85 -9.40 15.30
C MET A 65 -12.29 -9.10 14.84
N VAL A 66 -13.10 -10.14 14.67
CA VAL A 66 -14.51 -10.01 14.25
C VAL A 66 -15.32 -9.20 15.24
N ASP A 67 -15.18 -9.46 16.55
CA ASP A 67 -15.93 -8.76 17.57
C ASP A 67 -15.52 -7.29 17.67
N HIS A 68 -14.24 -7.00 17.54
CA HIS A 68 -13.75 -5.63 17.42
C HIS A 68 -14.38 -4.92 16.20
N CYS A 69 -14.35 -5.53 15.01
CA CYS A 69 -14.98 -4.95 13.81
C CYS A 69 -16.50 -4.77 13.98
N ARG A 70 -17.20 -5.68 14.67
CA ARG A 70 -18.66 -5.52 14.94
C ARG A 70 -18.94 -4.27 15.76
N GLN A 71 -18.11 -3.97 16.76
CA GLN A 71 -18.25 -2.78 17.58
C GLN A 71 -17.99 -1.52 16.74
N TYR A 72 -16.89 -1.51 15.99
CA TYR A 72 -16.50 -0.37 15.14
C TYR A 72 -17.54 -0.05 14.06
N PHE A 73 -18.08 -1.08 13.39
CA PHE A 73 -19.05 -0.92 12.28
C PHE A 73 -20.52 -1.05 12.70
N SER A 74 -20.83 -0.92 14.00
CA SER A 74 -22.17 -1.15 14.54
C SER A 74 -23.29 -0.31 13.87
N TYR A 75 -22.95 0.87 13.37
CA TYR A 75 -23.89 1.77 12.68
C TYR A 75 -24.00 1.53 11.16
N TYR A 76 -23.14 0.69 10.57
CA TYR A 76 -23.07 0.46 9.12
C TYR A 76 -23.74 -0.88 8.74
N LYS A 77 -25.03 -0.83 8.39
CA LYS A 77 -25.86 -2.03 8.10
C LYS A 77 -25.24 -2.98 7.07
N THR A 78 -24.65 -2.44 5.99
CA THR A 78 -24.02 -3.25 4.93
C THR A 78 -22.79 -4.01 5.44
N ASP A 79 -21.95 -3.36 6.27
CA ASP A 79 -20.78 -4.02 6.85
C ASP A 79 -21.13 -5.11 7.82
N PHE A 80 -22.20 -4.93 8.58
CA PHE A 80 -22.67 -5.95 9.50
C PHE A 80 -22.98 -7.29 8.80
N ILE A 81 -23.53 -7.25 7.58
CA ILE A 81 -23.76 -8.44 6.74
C ILE A 81 -22.43 -9.09 6.35
N TYR A 82 -21.46 -8.30 5.89
CA TYR A 82 -20.15 -8.81 5.50
C TYR A 82 -19.36 -9.35 6.69
N ILE A 83 -19.44 -8.73 7.86
CA ILE A 83 -18.80 -9.20 9.09
C ILE A 83 -19.37 -10.57 9.50
N LYS A 84 -20.70 -10.74 9.45
CA LYS A 84 -21.34 -12.04 9.70
C LYS A 84 -20.89 -13.11 8.71
N LYS A 85 -20.84 -12.77 7.42
CA LYS A 85 -20.40 -13.69 6.36
C LYS A 85 -18.93 -14.08 6.56
N PHE A 86 -18.06 -13.09 6.81
CA PHE A 86 -16.65 -13.30 7.09
C PHE A 86 -16.45 -14.24 8.28
N ALA A 87 -17.10 -13.96 9.41
CA ALA A 87 -17.00 -14.76 10.63
C ALA A 87 -17.33 -16.24 10.42
N LYS A 88 -18.29 -16.54 9.53
CA LYS A 88 -18.73 -17.92 9.25
C LYS A 88 -17.92 -18.64 8.17
N THR A 89 -17.40 -17.90 7.19
CA THR A 89 -16.91 -18.50 5.93
C THR A 89 -15.45 -18.24 5.63
N TYR A 90 -14.79 -17.33 6.36
CA TYR A 90 -13.41 -16.98 6.11
C TYR A 90 -12.48 -18.19 6.27
N THR A 91 -11.59 -18.34 5.29
CA THR A 91 -10.43 -19.23 5.36
C THR A 91 -9.19 -18.46 4.91
N PRO A 92 -7.97 -18.83 5.35
CA PRO A 92 -6.74 -18.16 4.91
C PRO A 92 -6.53 -18.11 3.39
N ALA A 93 -7.10 -19.06 2.64
CA ALA A 93 -7.05 -19.08 1.18
C ALA A 93 -7.91 -17.98 0.51
N GLN A 94 -8.72 -17.24 1.28
CA GLN A 94 -9.61 -16.19 0.79
C GLN A 94 -9.15 -14.78 1.21
N ALA A 95 -7.96 -14.60 1.79
CA ALA A 95 -7.52 -13.29 2.27
C ALA A 95 -7.46 -12.25 1.12
N VAL A 96 -6.98 -12.61 -0.06
CA VAL A 96 -7.02 -11.70 -1.22
C VAL A 96 -8.46 -11.35 -1.62
N TYR A 97 -9.36 -12.34 -1.68
CA TYR A 97 -10.77 -12.12 -2.00
C TYR A 97 -11.44 -11.14 -1.03
N TRP A 98 -11.22 -11.30 0.27
CA TRP A 98 -11.83 -10.42 1.28
C TRP A 98 -11.18 -9.03 1.32
N TYR A 99 -9.90 -8.92 0.96
CA TYR A 99 -9.19 -7.66 0.90
C TYR A 99 -9.59 -6.80 -0.30
N THR A 100 -9.78 -7.41 -1.48
CA THR A 100 -10.19 -6.70 -2.70
C THR A 100 -11.68 -6.35 -2.73
N LYS A 101 -12.46 -6.96 -1.84
CA LYS A 101 -13.88 -6.66 -1.72
C LYS A 101 -14.11 -5.33 -1.01
N ASP A 102 -14.98 -4.48 -1.56
CA ASP A 102 -15.44 -3.27 -0.88
C ASP A 102 -16.31 -3.63 0.35
N CYS A 103 -15.63 -3.87 1.47
CA CYS A 103 -16.22 -4.23 2.74
C CYS A 103 -15.31 -3.80 3.90
N PHE A 104 -15.76 -4.08 5.13
CA PHE A 104 -15.05 -3.72 6.35
C PHE A 104 -13.56 -4.14 6.36
N ILE A 105 -13.21 -5.29 5.78
CA ILE A 105 -11.82 -5.78 5.76
C ILE A 105 -10.89 -4.80 5.04
N HIS A 106 -11.16 -4.48 3.78
CA HIS A 106 -10.37 -3.53 3.00
C HIS A 106 -10.16 -2.22 3.77
N ARG A 107 -11.25 -1.68 4.34
CA ARG A 107 -11.24 -0.39 5.04
C ARG A 107 -10.50 -0.45 6.37
N SER A 108 -10.72 -1.47 7.20
CA SER A 108 -10.02 -1.65 8.48
C SER A 108 -8.53 -1.81 8.29
N ILE A 109 -8.12 -2.67 7.35
CA ILE A 109 -6.71 -2.97 7.10
C ILE A 109 -5.98 -1.73 6.56
N ASN A 110 -6.54 -1.04 5.56
CA ASN A 110 -5.91 0.16 5.03
C ASN A 110 -5.96 1.33 6.02
N ALA A 111 -6.97 1.42 6.88
CA ALA A 111 -7.02 2.43 7.93
C ALA A 111 -5.94 2.20 8.99
N VAL A 112 -5.78 0.98 9.50
CA VAL A 112 -4.80 0.70 10.56
C VAL A 112 -3.37 0.89 10.08
N LEU A 113 -3.07 0.43 8.87
CA LEU A 113 -1.75 0.58 8.24
C LEU A 113 -1.41 2.06 8.00
N ARG A 114 -2.41 2.87 7.67
CA ARG A 114 -2.26 4.32 7.46
C ARG A 114 -2.07 5.09 8.76
N THR A 115 -2.85 4.79 9.80
CA THR A 115 -2.77 5.51 11.08
C THR A 115 -1.56 5.07 11.90
N GLY A 116 -1.13 3.82 11.74
CA GLY A 116 -0.09 3.22 12.56
C GLY A 116 -0.55 2.91 13.99
N ASN A 117 -1.85 2.81 14.24
CA ASN A 117 -2.38 2.51 15.57
C ASN A 117 -1.98 1.08 15.96
N ILE A 118 -1.11 0.95 16.96
CA ILE A 118 -0.50 -0.32 17.37
C ILE A 118 -1.54 -1.28 17.99
N GLU A 119 -2.52 -0.77 18.75
CA GLU A 119 -3.56 -1.60 19.38
C GLU A 119 -4.48 -2.22 18.32
N GLU A 120 -4.94 -1.38 17.39
CA GLU A 120 -5.70 -1.81 16.21
C GLU A 120 -4.88 -2.77 15.34
N TYR A 121 -3.59 -2.50 15.17
CA TYR A 121 -2.70 -3.34 14.41
C TYR A 121 -2.62 -4.72 15.04
N TYR A 122 -2.48 -4.80 16.37
CA TYR A 122 -2.48 -6.06 17.09
C TYR A 122 -3.80 -6.81 16.88
N LEU A 123 -4.96 -6.16 16.96
CA LEU A 123 -6.26 -6.82 16.75
C LEU A 123 -6.45 -7.36 15.32
N LEU A 124 -5.95 -6.64 14.33
CA LEU A 124 -6.06 -7.00 12.90
C LEU A 124 -4.88 -7.86 12.39
N ARG A 125 -3.83 -8.07 13.21
CA ARG A 125 -2.56 -8.71 12.82
C ARG A 125 -2.74 -10.07 12.16
N PHE A 126 -3.72 -10.84 12.63
CA PHE A 126 -4.03 -12.15 12.08
C PHE A 126 -4.34 -12.08 10.58
N TYR A 127 -5.17 -11.11 10.18
CA TYR A 127 -5.53 -10.93 8.79
C TYR A 127 -4.37 -10.35 7.97
N ILE A 128 -3.66 -9.36 8.52
CA ILE A 128 -2.50 -8.74 7.86
C ILE A 128 -1.42 -9.80 7.55
N SER A 129 -1.04 -10.62 8.54
CA SER A 129 -0.13 -11.76 8.36
C SER A 129 -0.66 -12.74 7.31
N GLY A 130 -1.95 -13.08 7.38
CA GLY A 130 -2.60 -14.01 6.47
C GLY A 130 -2.54 -13.55 5.01
N LEU A 131 -2.86 -12.28 4.76
CA LEU A 131 -2.80 -11.67 3.43
C LEU A 131 -1.37 -11.65 2.89
N SER A 132 -0.41 -11.19 3.70
CA SER A 132 1.01 -11.14 3.31
C SER A 132 1.55 -12.54 2.96
N LYS A 133 1.21 -13.54 3.77
CA LYS A 133 1.56 -14.95 3.51
C LYS A 133 0.95 -15.46 2.20
N GLN A 134 -0.32 -15.12 1.93
CA GLN A 134 -0.98 -15.51 0.70
C GLN A 134 -0.32 -14.85 -0.53
N LEU A 135 0.01 -13.56 -0.46
CA LEU A 135 0.74 -12.85 -1.53
C LEU A 135 2.12 -13.47 -1.78
N TYR A 136 2.86 -13.77 -0.71
CA TYR A 136 4.13 -14.48 -0.81
C TYR A 136 3.96 -15.81 -1.55
N GLN A 137 2.99 -16.65 -1.16
CA GLN A 137 2.74 -17.93 -1.81
C GLN A 137 2.44 -17.77 -3.32
N PHE A 138 1.60 -16.82 -3.70
CA PHE A 138 1.27 -16.59 -5.11
C PHE A 138 2.45 -16.11 -5.93
N LYS A 139 3.27 -15.19 -5.38
CA LYS A 139 4.50 -14.75 -6.03
C LYS A 139 5.35 -15.94 -6.46
N TYR A 140 5.64 -16.88 -5.56
CA TYR A 140 6.49 -18.03 -5.87
C TYR A 140 5.86 -19.00 -6.87
N GLN A 141 4.53 -19.19 -6.81
CA GLN A 141 3.80 -19.99 -7.79
C GLN A 141 3.94 -19.36 -9.19
N GLN A 142 3.73 -18.05 -9.31
CA GLN A 142 3.78 -17.31 -10.56
C GLN A 142 5.19 -17.24 -11.14
N GLN A 143 6.24 -17.19 -10.31
CA GLN A 143 7.62 -17.20 -10.78
C GLN A 143 8.00 -18.48 -11.54
N GLY A 144 7.33 -19.61 -11.28
CA GLY A 144 7.53 -20.86 -12.00
C GLY A 144 7.03 -20.84 -13.45
N ASP A 145 6.09 -19.95 -13.78
CA ASP A 145 5.35 -19.96 -15.06
C ASP A 145 5.88 -18.94 -16.10
N ILE A 146 6.79 -18.05 -15.72
CA ILE A 146 7.22 -16.93 -16.59
C ILE A 146 8.42 -17.35 -17.46
N LEU A 147 8.17 -17.57 -18.76
CA LEU A 147 9.17 -17.68 -19.82
C LEU A 147 10.11 -16.45 -19.83
N ILE A 148 11.35 -16.70 -20.23
CA ILE A 148 12.55 -15.88 -20.08
C ILE A 148 12.35 -14.45 -20.62
N SER A 149 12.08 -13.47 -19.75
CA SER A 149 12.23 -12.05 -20.09
C SER A 149 12.68 -11.27 -18.86
N ASN A 150 13.84 -10.65 -18.94
CA ASN A 150 14.41 -9.81 -17.87
C ASN A 150 13.88 -8.36 -17.90
N THR A 151 12.84 -8.09 -18.69
CA THR A 151 12.25 -6.75 -18.77
C THR A 151 11.45 -6.44 -17.50
N PRO A 152 11.63 -5.25 -16.88
CA PRO A 152 10.77 -4.82 -15.78
C PRO A 152 9.30 -4.81 -16.17
N THR A 153 8.44 -5.18 -15.23
CA THR A 153 6.99 -5.10 -15.37
C THR A 153 6.51 -3.67 -15.14
N ILE A 154 5.73 -3.21 -16.13
CA ILE A 154 4.81 -2.07 -16.23
C ILE A 154 3.60 -2.07 -15.27
N LEU A 155 3.60 -1.38 -14.14
CA LEU A 155 2.39 -1.27 -13.29
C LEU A 155 1.96 0.18 -13.08
N TYR A 156 0.66 0.40 -12.92
CA TYR A 156 0.06 1.72 -12.78
C TYR A 156 -0.84 1.81 -11.55
N ARG A 157 -0.80 2.96 -10.87
CA ARG A 157 -1.74 3.29 -9.79
C ARG A 157 -2.14 4.74 -9.89
N GLY A 158 -3.44 5.01 -9.95
CA GLY A 158 -3.95 6.37 -9.91
C GLY A 158 -4.59 6.68 -8.58
N LEU A 159 -4.48 7.95 -8.19
CA LEU A 159 -5.05 8.47 -6.96
C LEU A 159 -5.17 10.00 -7.02
N ARG A 160 -5.87 10.57 -6.05
CA ARG A 160 -5.88 12.02 -5.82
C ARG A 160 -4.98 12.40 -4.66
N GLN A 161 -4.28 13.53 -4.77
CA GLN A 161 -3.36 14.07 -3.77
C GLN A 161 -3.55 15.57 -3.56
N SER A 162 -3.25 16.06 -2.37
CA SER A 162 -3.20 17.49 -2.14
C SER A 162 -1.96 18.09 -2.82
N GLU A 163 -2.00 19.37 -3.16
CA GLU A 163 -0.81 20.06 -3.69
C GLU A 163 0.36 20.02 -2.71
N ALA A 164 0.09 20.08 -1.40
CA ALA A 164 1.11 19.97 -0.37
C ALA A 164 1.82 18.61 -0.41
N ASP A 165 1.05 17.52 -0.50
CA ASP A 165 1.61 16.16 -0.62
C ASP A 165 2.39 15.98 -1.93
N LEU A 166 1.91 16.58 -3.02
CA LEU A 166 2.63 16.55 -4.30
C LEU A 166 3.98 17.27 -4.20
N LYS A 167 4.04 18.45 -3.56
CA LYS A 167 5.32 19.16 -3.33
C LYS A 167 6.30 18.34 -2.50
N ILE A 168 5.80 17.60 -1.51
CA ILE A 168 6.62 16.67 -0.72
C ILE A 168 7.15 15.54 -1.62
N LEU A 169 6.30 14.93 -2.45
CA LEU A 169 6.75 13.89 -3.39
C LEU A 169 7.79 14.42 -4.39
N GLN A 170 7.65 15.67 -4.85
CA GLN A 170 8.63 16.32 -5.73
C GLN A 170 9.98 16.52 -5.04
N SER A 171 10.00 16.96 -3.78
CA SER A 171 11.26 17.14 -3.03
C SER A 171 11.95 15.82 -2.71
N LEU A 172 11.23 14.69 -2.79
CA LEU A 172 11.75 13.34 -2.58
C LEU A 172 12.22 12.65 -3.87
N VAL A 173 12.26 13.33 -5.02
CA VAL A 173 12.86 12.78 -6.24
C VAL A 173 14.31 12.37 -5.98
N GLY A 174 14.68 11.18 -6.44
CA GLY A 174 15.97 10.52 -6.18
C GLY A 174 16.04 9.79 -4.83
N ARG A 175 15.05 9.95 -3.94
CA ARG A 175 15.00 9.28 -2.63
C ARG A 175 14.20 7.99 -2.67
N VAL A 176 14.41 7.16 -1.65
CA VAL A 176 13.63 5.95 -1.40
C VAL A 176 12.50 6.25 -0.43
N ILE A 177 11.32 5.80 -0.82
CA ILE A 177 10.09 5.84 -0.05
C ILE A 177 9.56 4.43 0.16
N LEU A 178 8.67 4.25 1.13
CA LEU A 178 8.03 2.97 1.40
C LEU A 178 6.51 3.09 1.54
N THR A 179 5.78 2.05 1.17
CA THR A 179 4.33 2.00 1.38
C THR A 179 4.00 1.59 2.82
N LYS A 180 3.12 2.34 3.49
CA LYS A 180 2.63 1.93 4.82
C LYS A 180 1.62 0.79 4.79
N GLY A 181 0.87 0.68 3.69
CA GLY A 181 -0.13 -0.36 3.48
C GLY A 181 0.17 -1.20 2.24
N PHE A 182 -0.68 -2.21 2.01
CA PHE A 182 -0.72 -2.92 0.74
C PHE A 182 -1.06 -1.92 -0.37
N MET A 183 -0.49 -2.12 -1.55
CA MET A 183 -0.66 -1.20 -2.67
C MET A 183 -1.19 -1.93 -3.89
N SER A 184 -2.48 -1.73 -4.18
CA SER A 184 -3.13 -2.19 -5.41
C SER A 184 -2.60 -1.40 -6.61
N THR A 185 -2.26 -2.12 -7.66
CA THR A 185 -1.80 -1.57 -8.94
C THR A 185 -2.45 -2.34 -10.08
N SER A 186 -2.46 -1.78 -11.27
CA SER A 186 -3.04 -2.40 -12.47
C SER A 186 -2.01 -2.46 -13.58
N HIS A 187 -2.08 -3.50 -14.42
CA HIS A 187 -1.37 -3.52 -15.70
C HIS A 187 -1.88 -2.45 -16.69
N TYR A 188 -3.07 -1.90 -16.46
CA TYR A 188 -3.74 -0.99 -17.38
C TYR A 188 -3.71 0.47 -16.92
N LYS A 189 -2.99 1.32 -17.66
CA LYS A 189 -2.87 2.77 -17.40
C LYS A 189 -4.24 3.47 -17.34
N ASN A 190 -5.18 3.11 -18.22
CA ASN A 190 -6.51 3.74 -18.26
C ASN A 190 -7.34 3.44 -17.00
N ILE A 191 -7.20 2.24 -16.42
CA ILE A 191 -7.84 1.89 -15.14
C ILE A 191 -7.26 2.78 -14.03
N ALA A 192 -5.94 2.88 -13.96
CA ALA A 192 -5.28 3.79 -13.02
C ALA A 192 -5.72 5.25 -13.21
N LEU A 193 -5.78 5.78 -14.43
CA LEU A 193 -6.26 7.15 -14.69
C LEU A 193 -7.70 7.38 -14.25
N CYS A 194 -8.58 6.37 -14.39
CA CYS A 194 -9.94 6.42 -13.85
C CYS A 194 -9.91 6.61 -12.33
N TYR A 195 -9.09 5.83 -11.61
CA TYR A 195 -8.90 5.97 -10.17
C TYR A 195 -8.24 7.30 -9.73
N ALA A 196 -7.40 7.88 -10.59
CA ALA A 196 -6.82 9.21 -10.34
C ALA A 196 -7.86 10.34 -10.44
N GLY A 197 -9.06 10.08 -10.97
CA GLY A 197 -10.02 11.15 -11.29
C GLY A 197 -9.40 12.15 -12.26
N ALA A 198 -8.68 11.65 -13.29
CA ALA A 198 -8.03 12.49 -14.29
C ALA A 198 -9.03 13.40 -15.03
N SER A 199 -10.26 12.91 -15.22
CA SER A 199 -11.36 13.67 -15.82
C SER A 199 -12.11 14.58 -14.83
N ASP A 200 -11.77 14.53 -13.54
CA ASP A 200 -12.45 15.30 -12.50
C ASP A 200 -11.81 16.70 -12.34
N PRO A 201 -12.57 17.71 -11.88
CA PRO A 201 -12.03 19.04 -11.59
C PRO A 201 -10.85 19.00 -10.61
N GLN A 202 -9.76 19.67 -10.97
CA GLN A 202 -8.55 19.78 -10.15
C GLN A 202 -8.71 20.91 -9.14
N SER A 203 -8.20 20.72 -7.92
CA SER A 203 -8.16 21.75 -6.87
C SER A 203 -6.90 21.63 -6.04
N LEU A 204 -6.53 22.66 -5.28
CA LEU A 204 -5.36 22.60 -4.39
C LEU A 204 -5.45 21.46 -3.35
N GLN A 205 -6.66 21.07 -2.95
CA GLN A 205 -6.90 19.98 -2.01
C GLN A 205 -6.93 18.61 -2.67
N SER A 206 -7.06 18.54 -4.00
CA SER A 206 -7.28 17.29 -4.71
C SER A 206 -6.89 17.43 -6.19
N GLN A 207 -5.71 16.93 -6.51
CA GLN A 207 -5.13 16.84 -7.84
C GLN A 207 -4.90 15.38 -8.23
N ALA A 208 -5.06 15.06 -9.51
CA ALA A 208 -4.82 13.72 -10.03
C ALA A 208 -3.32 13.39 -10.05
N LEU A 209 -2.96 12.20 -9.59
CA LEU A 209 -1.62 11.64 -9.60
C LEU A 209 -1.68 10.23 -10.20
N LEU A 210 -0.86 9.98 -11.21
CA LEU A 210 -0.56 8.67 -11.76
C LEU A 210 0.84 8.24 -11.34
N LEU A 211 0.93 7.11 -10.68
CA LEU A 211 2.17 6.39 -10.48
C LEU A 211 2.40 5.42 -11.64
N GLU A 212 3.58 5.49 -12.24
CA GLU A 212 4.12 4.49 -13.17
C GLU A 212 5.25 3.74 -12.45
N ILE A 213 5.01 2.46 -12.14
CA ILE A 213 5.84 1.66 -11.26
C ILE A 213 6.55 0.58 -12.09
N TYR A 214 7.87 0.64 -12.12
CA TYR A 214 8.73 -0.37 -12.72
C TYR A 214 9.13 -1.36 -11.64
N VAL A 215 8.80 -2.65 -11.83
CA VAL A 215 9.13 -3.70 -10.86
C VAL A 215 9.73 -4.91 -11.55
N ASN A 216 10.80 -5.47 -10.98
CA ASN A 216 11.25 -6.80 -11.33
C ASN A 216 10.48 -7.83 -10.50
N MET A 217 9.44 -8.44 -11.08
CA MET A 217 8.60 -9.44 -10.40
C MET A 217 9.38 -10.72 -10.00
N ARG A 218 10.60 -10.90 -10.51
CA ARG A 218 11.49 -12.01 -10.10
C ARG A 218 12.36 -11.67 -8.89
N ASP A 219 12.46 -10.41 -8.49
CA ASP A 219 13.24 -10.01 -7.31
C ASP A 219 12.68 -10.74 -6.08
N PRO A 220 13.47 -11.56 -5.36
CA PRO A 220 12.97 -12.36 -4.23
C PRO A 220 12.54 -11.50 -3.04
N ASP A 221 13.05 -10.29 -2.90
CA ASP A 221 12.82 -9.40 -1.77
C ASP A 221 11.63 -8.44 -1.98
N ILE A 222 11.11 -8.33 -3.21
CA ILE A 222 9.89 -7.54 -3.53
C ILE A 222 8.67 -8.46 -3.54
N ILE A 223 7.79 -8.34 -2.54
CA ILE A 223 6.56 -9.15 -2.49
C ILE A 223 5.45 -8.41 -3.24
N ALA A 224 5.17 -8.87 -4.46
CA ALA A 224 4.03 -8.46 -5.27
C ALA A 224 3.51 -9.69 -6.02
N ALA A 225 2.20 -9.81 -6.17
CA ALA A 225 1.57 -10.92 -6.87
C ALA A 225 0.44 -10.43 -7.77
N ASP A 226 0.31 -11.05 -8.95
CA ASP A 226 -0.89 -10.91 -9.77
C ASP A 226 -2.05 -11.60 -9.05
N ILE A 227 -3.10 -10.85 -8.74
CA ILE A 227 -4.25 -11.33 -8.01
C ILE A 227 -5.54 -11.22 -8.82
N ALA A 228 -5.46 -10.97 -10.13
CA ALA A 228 -6.62 -10.77 -10.97
C ALA A 228 -7.64 -11.92 -10.84
N HIS A 229 -7.16 -13.16 -10.84
CA HIS A 229 -8.00 -14.36 -10.73
C HIS A 229 -8.70 -14.56 -9.36
N LEU A 230 -8.33 -13.79 -8.33
CA LEU A 230 -8.89 -13.86 -6.96
C LEU A 230 -9.61 -12.58 -6.56
N SER A 231 -9.31 -11.48 -7.25
CA SER A 231 -9.89 -10.17 -7.00
C SER A 231 -11.40 -10.22 -7.26
N ASN A 232 -12.14 -9.34 -6.59
CA ASN A 232 -13.56 -9.14 -6.93
C ASN A 232 -13.72 -8.36 -8.25
N PHE A 233 -12.61 -7.86 -8.82
CA PHE A 233 -12.54 -7.09 -10.06
C PHE A 233 -11.45 -7.65 -10.98
N PRO A 234 -11.62 -8.88 -11.52
CA PRO A 234 -10.60 -9.53 -12.36
C PRO A 234 -10.21 -8.72 -13.60
N GLU A 235 -11.14 -7.91 -14.12
CA GLU A 235 -10.92 -7.01 -15.25
C GLU A 235 -9.88 -5.92 -14.99
N GLU A 236 -9.57 -5.63 -13.72
CA GLU A 236 -8.57 -4.63 -13.35
C GLU A 236 -7.13 -5.12 -13.52
N LEU A 237 -6.93 -6.43 -13.74
CA LEU A 237 -5.62 -7.07 -13.79
C LEU A 237 -4.72 -6.60 -12.65
N GLU A 238 -5.27 -6.73 -11.44
CA GLU A 238 -4.68 -6.19 -10.24
C GLU A 238 -3.40 -6.96 -9.85
N VAL A 239 -2.31 -6.21 -9.66
CA VAL A 239 -1.11 -6.68 -8.97
C VAL A 239 -1.06 -5.99 -7.61
N LEU A 240 -1.04 -6.79 -6.54
CA LEU A 240 -1.03 -6.28 -5.17
C LEU A 240 0.37 -6.41 -4.57
N PHE A 241 0.96 -5.27 -4.21
CA PHE A 241 2.18 -5.20 -3.42
C PHE A 241 1.86 -5.40 -1.95
N ASP A 242 2.76 -6.12 -1.27
CA ASP A 242 2.74 -6.24 0.19
C ASP A 242 2.95 -4.88 0.87
N PHE A 243 2.60 -4.79 2.14
CA PHE A 243 2.87 -3.59 2.92
C PHE A 243 4.38 -3.45 3.19
N GLY A 244 4.89 -2.22 3.24
CA GLY A 244 6.30 -1.97 3.52
C GLY A 244 7.25 -2.21 2.33
N CYS A 245 6.74 -2.27 1.10
CA CYS A 245 7.57 -2.29 -0.11
C CYS A 245 8.26 -0.94 -0.32
N HIS A 246 9.48 -0.98 -0.86
CA HIS A 246 10.31 0.20 -1.13
C HIS A 246 10.30 0.59 -2.60
N PHE A 247 10.29 1.90 -2.84
CA PHE A 247 10.28 2.49 -4.17
C PHE A 247 11.25 3.66 -4.20
N ARG A 248 12.05 3.77 -5.26
CA ARG A 248 12.81 4.99 -5.56
C ARG A 248 11.97 5.88 -6.47
N ILE A 249 11.88 7.18 -6.14
CA ILE A 249 11.26 8.17 -7.02
C ILE A 249 12.27 8.58 -8.08
N GLU A 250 12.00 8.27 -9.35
CA GLU A 250 12.89 8.68 -10.45
C GLU A 250 12.60 10.09 -10.93
N SER A 251 11.31 10.41 -11.06
CA SER A 251 10.89 11.68 -11.62
C SER A 251 9.46 12.01 -11.24
N MET A 252 9.16 13.29 -11.16
CA MET A 252 7.81 13.80 -10.98
C MET A 252 7.57 14.97 -11.92
N THR A 253 6.63 14.81 -12.85
CA THR A 253 6.33 15.79 -13.91
C THR A 253 4.83 15.99 -14.03
N TYR A 254 4.38 17.19 -14.40
CA TYR A 254 2.97 17.42 -14.68
C TYR A 254 2.70 17.24 -16.18
N ASP A 255 1.70 16.42 -16.52
CA ASP A 255 1.22 16.29 -17.89
C ASP A 255 0.06 17.27 -18.12
N LEU A 256 0.28 18.22 -19.04
CA LEU A 256 -0.70 19.23 -19.40
C LEU A 256 -1.87 18.66 -20.22
N SER A 257 -1.67 17.59 -21.00
CA SER A 257 -2.75 17.03 -21.83
C SER A 257 -3.77 16.29 -20.97
N ASP A 258 -3.28 15.51 -20.02
CA ASP A 258 -4.12 14.68 -19.16
C ASP A 258 -4.49 15.41 -17.85
N SER A 259 -3.91 16.59 -17.60
CA SER A 259 -4.05 17.35 -16.34
C SER A 259 -3.76 16.51 -15.10
N VAL A 260 -2.70 15.70 -15.18
CA VAL A 260 -2.33 14.69 -14.17
C VAL A 260 -0.85 14.82 -13.83
N TRP A 261 -0.50 14.68 -12.56
CA TRP A 261 0.88 14.48 -12.16
C TRP A 261 1.33 13.06 -12.49
N HIS A 262 2.47 12.93 -13.14
CA HIS A 262 3.13 11.66 -13.42
C HIS A 262 4.31 11.49 -12.48
N CYS A 263 4.28 10.43 -11.67
CA CYS A 263 5.38 10.03 -10.80
C CYS A 263 5.92 8.68 -11.26
N ARG A 264 7.19 8.63 -11.64
CA ARG A 264 7.88 7.39 -12.00
C ARG A 264 8.54 6.80 -10.76
N LEU A 265 8.19 5.56 -10.46
CA LEU A 265 8.71 4.79 -9.33
C LEU A 265 9.43 3.54 -9.83
N VAL A 266 10.54 3.18 -9.18
CA VAL A 266 11.19 1.87 -9.35
C VAL A 266 11.10 1.12 -8.04
N ALA A 267 10.47 -0.05 -8.04
CA ALA A 267 10.45 -0.93 -6.87
C ALA A 267 11.85 -1.50 -6.63
N ILE A 268 12.35 -1.42 -5.40
CA ILE A 268 13.71 -1.83 -5.04
C ILE A 268 13.72 -2.86 -3.91
N SER A 269 14.72 -3.74 -3.93
CA SER A 269 14.97 -4.69 -2.85
C SER A 269 15.47 -3.97 -1.58
N ASN A 270 15.18 -4.54 -0.39
CA ASN A 270 15.73 -4.04 0.87
C ASN A 270 17.27 -4.08 0.93
N LYS A 271 17.92 -4.95 0.12
CA LYS A 271 19.38 -5.09 0.11
C LYS A 271 20.09 -3.97 -0.66
N SER A 272 19.38 -3.30 -1.57
CA SER A 272 19.91 -2.19 -2.38
C SER A 272 20.11 -0.89 -1.58
N GLN A 273 19.74 -0.85 -0.30
CA GLN A 273 19.98 0.28 0.61
C GLN A 273 21.32 0.19 1.36
N MET A 274 22.12 -0.87 1.16
CA MET A 274 23.41 -1.08 1.85
C MET A 274 24.64 -0.89 0.94
N ILE A 275 24.51 -0.14 -0.16
CA ILE A 275 25.63 0.22 -1.05
C ILE A 275 25.61 1.73 -1.28
#